data_AF-X1SLA1-F1
#
_entry.id   AF-X1SLA1-F1
#
_cell.length_a   1.000
_cell.length_b   1.000
_cell.length_c   1.000
_cell.angle_alpha   90.00
_cell.angle_beta   90.00
_cell.angle_gamma   90.00
#
_symmetry.space_group_name_H-M   'P 1'
#
loop_
_entity.id
_entity.type
_entity.pdbx_description
1 polymer ?
#
loop_
_entity_poly.entity_id
_entity_poly.type
_entity_poly.pdbx_seq_one_letter_code
_entity_poly.pdbx_strand_id
1 'polypeptide(L)'
;MIKLIFSLKIYNSGENDPGRLTKTKQCLEDNQTFLKVATEMELWKYIISSKKQKVRDTLILADVIESICGAIYVDSGNNLEIVEQKIINTYFYDWDALIKESSNLYKNQLLEYLQDIFKITPTIKFEYEKLGSDNDARWIVKNPEILDKKQNKILNLPDNLRSEKFRKIKDAEKDLSLKVLKYLQSK
;
A
#
# COMPACT_ATOMS: atom_id res chain seq x y z
N MET A 1 -14.03 2.57 12.33
CA MET A 1 -14.56 1.30 12.85
C MET A 1 -13.79 0.10 12.29
N ILE A 2 -13.70 -0.10 10.97
CA ILE A 2 -12.94 -1.23 10.38
C ILE A 2 -11.50 -1.37 10.92
N LYS A 3 -10.80 -0.24 11.06
CA LYS A 3 -9.45 -0.13 11.65
C LYS A 3 -9.33 -0.68 13.07
N LEU A 4 -10.39 -0.50 13.87
CA LEU A 4 -10.46 -1.05 15.23
C LEU A 4 -10.58 -2.57 15.18
N ILE A 5 -11.42 -3.11 14.30
CA ILE A 5 -11.58 -4.57 14.14
C ILE A 5 -10.24 -5.19 13.72
N PHE A 6 -9.54 -4.62 12.73
CA PHE A 6 -8.20 -5.10 12.37
C PHE A 6 -7.24 -5.04 13.56
N SER A 7 -7.17 -3.91 14.27
CA SER A 7 -6.28 -3.77 15.43
C SER A 7 -6.56 -4.82 16.51
N LEU A 8 -7.83 -5.08 16.82
CA LEU A 8 -8.24 -6.11 17.79
C LEU A 8 -7.88 -7.51 17.32
N LYS A 9 -8.15 -7.84 16.05
CA LYS A 9 -7.83 -9.15 15.49
C LYS A 9 -6.32 -9.41 15.43
N ILE A 10 -5.51 -8.41 15.06
CA ILE A 10 -4.05 -8.51 15.08
C ILE A 10 -3.57 -8.72 16.53
N TYR A 11 -4.09 -7.96 17.49
CA TYR A 11 -3.71 -8.14 18.89
C TYR A 11 -4.06 -9.54 19.41
N ASN A 12 -5.26 -10.03 19.07
CA ASN A 12 -5.75 -11.34 19.49
C ASN A 12 -5.03 -12.51 18.80
N SER A 13 -4.34 -12.29 17.66
CA SER A 13 -3.54 -13.36 17.02
C SER A 13 -2.23 -13.66 17.76
N GLY A 14 -1.89 -12.88 18.79
CA GLY A 14 -0.67 -13.05 19.58
C GLY A 14 0.55 -12.33 19.00
N GLU A 15 0.39 -11.53 17.95
CA GLU A 15 1.46 -10.67 17.44
C GLU A 15 1.74 -9.54 18.44
N ASN A 16 2.97 -9.48 18.93
CA ASN A 16 3.40 -8.52 19.94
C ASN A 16 4.59 -7.67 19.47
N ASP A 17 5.18 -7.95 18.30
CA ASP A 17 6.26 -7.13 17.77
C ASP A 17 5.70 -5.79 17.23
N PRO A 18 6.08 -4.63 17.82
CA PRO A 18 5.52 -3.33 17.42
C PRO A 18 5.77 -3.00 15.94
N GLY A 19 6.88 -3.47 15.38
CA GLY A 19 7.24 -3.28 13.98
C GLY A 19 6.28 -4.04 13.04
N ARG A 20 6.06 -5.33 13.30
CA ARG A 20 5.10 -6.16 12.56
C ARG A 20 3.67 -5.67 12.73
N LEU A 21 3.25 -5.27 13.93
CA LEU A 21 1.94 -4.67 14.17
C LEU A 21 1.73 -3.44 13.28
N THR A 22 2.71 -2.54 13.26
CA THR A 22 2.65 -1.30 12.47
C THR A 22 2.61 -1.60 10.97
N LYS A 23 3.46 -2.51 10.48
CA LYS A 23 3.49 -2.93 9.07
C LYS A 23 2.17 -3.58 8.64
N THR A 24 1.67 -4.52 9.44
CA THR A 24 0.42 -5.25 9.17
C THR A 24 -0.75 -4.28 9.09
N LYS A 25 -0.87 -3.39 10.09
CA LYS A 25 -1.90 -2.36 10.12
C LYS A 25 -1.82 -1.44 8.90
N GLN A 26 -0.63 -0.98 8.53
CA GLN A 26 -0.42 -0.13 7.36
C GLN A 26 -0.86 -0.81 6.05
N CYS A 27 -0.73 -2.13 5.94
CA CYS A 27 -1.13 -2.89 4.76
C CYS A 27 -2.64 -3.11 4.70
N LEU A 28 -3.24 -3.54 5.82
CA LEU A 28 -4.68 -3.83 5.90
C LEU A 28 -5.53 -2.56 5.80
N GLU A 29 -5.05 -1.44 6.33
CA GLU A 29 -5.76 -0.14 6.31
C GLU A 29 -5.43 0.71 5.07
N ASP A 30 -4.80 0.14 4.05
CA ASP A 30 -4.44 0.86 2.83
C ASP A 30 -5.63 1.01 1.87
N ASN A 31 -5.76 2.18 1.25
CA ASN A 31 -6.86 2.44 0.32
C ASN A 31 -6.80 1.52 -0.92
N GLN A 32 -5.63 1.02 -1.34
CA GLN A 32 -5.56 0.05 -2.44
C GLN A 32 -6.12 -1.30 -2.00
N THR A 33 -5.86 -1.72 -0.76
CA THR A 33 -6.45 -2.93 -0.18
C THR A 33 -7.97 -2.82 -0.15
N PHE A 34 -8.51 -1.69 0.31
CA PHE A 34 -9.96 -1.46 0.31
C PHE A 34 -10.54 -1.36 -1.10
N LEU A 35 -9.85 -0.70 -2.03
CA LEU A 35 -10.26 -0.66 -3.44
C LEU A 35 -10.35 -2.06 -4.04
N LYS A 36 -9.34 -2.91 -3.81
CA LYS A 36 -9.31 -4.30 -4.30
C LYS A 36 -10.53 -5.07 -3.78
N VAL A 37 -10.74 -5.06 -2.46
CA VAL A 37 -11.86 -5.74 -1.82
C VAL A 37 -13.20 -5.20 -2.31
N ALA A 38 -13.35 -3.88 -2.42
CA ALA A 38 -14.57 -3.25 -2.93
C ALA A 38 -14.89 -3.63 -4.39
N THR A 39 -13.85 -3.76 -5.21
CA THR A 39 -13.98 -4.20 -6.60
C THR A 39 -14.35 -5.67 -6.68
N GLU A 40 -13.79 -6.54 -5.84
CA GLU A 40 -14.16 -7.96 -5.72
C GLU A 40 -15.62 -8.14 -5.27
N MET A 41 -16.08 -7.29 -4.34
CA MET A 41 -17.48 -7.19 -3.92
C MET A 41 -18.38 -6.54 -4.98
N GLU A 42 -17.82 -6.06 -6.08
CA GLU A 42 -18.50 -5.32 -7.14
C GLU A 42 -19.33 -4.13 -6.63
N LEU A 43 -18.88 -3.45 -5.56
CA LEU A 43 -19.66 -2.39 -4.91
C LEU A 43 -20.00 -1.22 -5.84
N TRP A 44 -19.22 -1.03 -6.90
CA TRP A 44 -19.52 -0.04 -7.94
C TRP A 44 -20.93 -0.21 -8.54
N LYS A 45 -21.53 -1.42 -8.52
CA LYS A 45 -22.86 -1.68 -9.12
C LYS A 45 -23.97 -0.96 -8.37
N TYR A 46 -23.74 -0.72 -7.08
CA TYR A 46 -24.76 -0.29 -6.13
C TYR A 46 -24.60 1.19 -5.72
N ILE A 47 -23.56 1.87 -6.21
CA ILE A 47 -23.31 3.27 -5.87
C ILE A 47 -24.14 4.19 -6.77
N ILE A 48 -25.01 4.96 -6.14
CA ILE A 48 -25.72 6.06 -6.79
C ILE A 48 -24.74 7.23 -6.92
N SER A 49 -24.41 7.60 -8.16
CA SER A 49 -23.50 8.71 -8.46
C SER A 49 -24.05 9.59 -9.57
N SER A 50 -23.48 10.79 -9.73
CA SER A 50 -23.86 11.68 -10.83
C SER A 50 -23.52 11.04 -12.19
N LYS A 51 -24.36 11.26 -13.22
CA LYS A 51 -24.26 10.59 -14.56
C LYS A 51 -22.89 10.62 -15.24
N LYS A 52 -21.98 11.51 -14.83
CA LYS A 52 -20.64 11.68 -15.42
C LYS A 52 -19.49 11.08 -14.58
N GLN A 53 -19.77 10.62 -13.36
CA GLN A 53 -18.73 10.15 -12.46
C GLN A 53 -18.41 8.68 -12.71
N LYS A 54 -17.16 8.39 -13.10
CA LYS A 54 -16.66 7.02 -13.12
C LYS A 54 -16.35 6.61 -11.68
N VAL A 55 -17.03 5.58 -11.19
CA VAL A 55 -16.86 5.06 -9.82
C VAL A 55 -16.00 3.80 -9.80
N ARG A 56 -16.17 2.93 -10.81
CA ARG A 56 -15.38 1.71 -10.96
C ARG A 56 -13.87 2.03 -10.98
N ASP A 57 -13.11 1.26 -10.22
CA ASP A 57 -11.64 1.36 -10.08
C ASP A 57 -11.13 2.71 -9.56
N THR A 58 -11.98 3.48 -8.88
CA THR A 58 -11.59 4.75 -8.23
C THR A 58 -11.51 4.60 -6.73
N LEU A 59 -10.71 5.46 -6.08
CA LEU A 59 -10.56 5.49 -4.62
C LEU A 59 -11.87 5.74 -3.86
N ILE A 60 -12.94 6.18 -4.53
CA ILE A 60 -14.29 6.25 -3.97
C ILE A 60 -14.73 4.89 -3.41
N LEU A 61 -14.34 3.79 -4.07
CA LEU A 61 -14.68 2.45 -3.61
C LEU A 61 -14.04 2.09 -2.25
N ALA A 62 -12.87 2.66 -1.95
CA ALA A 62 -12.25 2.48 -0.63
C ALA A 62 -13.08 3.15 0.47
N ASP A 63 -13.55 4.38 0.22
CA ASP A 63 -14.42 5.11 1.15
C ASP A 63 -15.79 4.42 1.33
N VAL A 64 -16.29 3.78 0.26
CA VAL A 64 -17.55 3.03 0.29
C VAL A 64 -17.46 1.81 1.18
N ILE A 65 -16.34 1.08 1.19
CA ILE A 65 -16.12 -0.03 2.13
C ILE A 65 -16.23 0.44 3.57
N GLU A 66 -15.54 1.53 3.92
CA GLU A 66 -15.62 2.10 5.27
C GLU A 66 -17.04 2.54 5.61
N SER A 67 -17.74 3.13 4.64
CA SER A 67 -19.12 3.61 4.79
C SER A 67 -20.13 2.47 5.00
N ILE A 68 -20.05 1.39 4.22
CA ILE A 68 -20.91 0.21 4.35
C ILE A 68 -20.66 -0.48 5.70
N CYS A 69 -19.40 -0.62 6.10
CA CYS A 69 -19.07 -1.14 7.42
C CYS A 69 -19.74 -0.28 8.51
N GLY A 70 -19.61 1.06 8.42
CA GLY A 70 -20.27 1.98 9.34
C GLY A 70 -21.78 1.84 9.37
N ALA A 71 -22.42 1.67 8.21
CA ALA A 71 -23.87 1.46 8.10
C ALA A 71 -24.31 0.16 8.78
N ILE A 72 -23.61 -0.96 8.52
CA ILE A 72 -23.89 -2.26 9.15
C ILE A 72 -23.73 -2.17 10.67
N TYR A 73 -22.69 -1.48 11.15
CA TYR A 73 -22.46 -1.28 12.58
C TYR A 73 -23.64 -0.55 13.24
N VAL A 74 -24.12 0.54 12.64
CA VAL A 74 -25.26 1.30 13.19
C VAL A 74 -26.56 0.50 13.10
N ASP A 75 -26.84 -0.13 11.96
CA ASP A 75 -28.05 -0.93 11.73
C ASP A 75 -28.15 -2.15 12.67
N SER A 76 -27.01 -2.74 13.00
CA SER A 76 -26.91 -3.86 13.95
C SER A 76 -26.96 -3.46 15.42
N GLY A 77 -27.26 -2.19 15.74
CA GLY A 77 -27.31 -1.72 17.12
C GLY A 77 -25.92 -1.56 17.75
N ASN A 78 -24.94 -1.08 16.98
CA ASN A 78 -23.55 -0.90 17.38
C ASN A 78 -22.79 -2.21 17.67
N ASN A 79 -23.06 -3.27 16.89
CA ASN A 79 -22.41 -4.56 17.07
C ASN A 79 -21.20 -4.73 16.11
N LEU A 80 -19.98 -4.67 16.66
CA LEU A 80 -18.74 -4.87 15.89
C LEU A 80 -18.60 -6.29 15.34
N GLU A 81 -19.09 -7.30 16.06
CA GLU A 81 -18.96 -8.71 15.67
C GLU A 81 -19.74 -9.00 14.38
N ILE A 82 -20.88 -8.34 14.17
CA ILE A 82 -21.65 -8.48 12.94
C ILE A 82 -20.86 -7.94 11.73
N VAL A 83 -20.19 -6.80 11.87
CA VAL A 83 -19.33 -6.27 10.80
C VAL A 83 -18.15 -7.21 10.55
N GLU A 84 -17.52 -7.69 11.61
CA GLU A 84 -16.40 -8.63 11.52
C GLU A 84 -16.81 -9.89 10.74
N GLN A 85 -17.92 -10.52 11.13
CA GLN A 85 -18.38 -11.74 10.50
C GLN A 85 -18.84 -11.53 9.05
N LYS A 86 -19.53 -10.43 8.75
CA LYS A 86 -20.12 -10.21 7.41
C LYS A 86 -19.13 -9.67 6.40
N ILE A 87 -18.22 -8.77 6.82
CA ILE A 87 -17.30 -8.10 5.91
C ILE A 87 -15.88 -8.62 6.09
N ILE A 88 -15.34 -8.56 7.31
CA ILE A 88 -13.92 -8.79 7.54
C ILE A 88 -13.53 -10.25 7.32
N ASN A 89 -14.23 -11.18 7.93
CA ASN A 89 -13.95 -12.61 7.80
C ASN A 89 -14.32 -13.16 6.41
N THR A 90 -15.19 -12.47 5.67
CA THR A 90 -15.62 -12.89 4.33
C THR A 90 -14.67 -12.40 3.24
N TYR A 91 -14.23 -11.14 3.32
CA TYR A 91 -13.51 -10.48 2.22
C TYR A 91 -12.06 -10.10 2.57
N PHE A 92 -11.72 -10.04 3.85
CA PHE A 92 -10.35 -9.81 4.33
C PHE A 92 -9.81 -11.07 5.03
N TYR A 93 -10.07 -12.26 4.48
CA TYR A 93 -9.71 -13.52 5.15
C TYR A 93 -8.23 -13.89 5.01
N ASP A 94 -7.59 -13.54 3.90
CA ASP A 94 -6.18 -13.87 3.63
C ASP A 94 -5.28 -12.65 3.87
N TRP A 95 -4.92 -12.43 5.13
CA TRP A 95 -4.09 -11.29 5.53
C TRP A 95 -2.68 -11.39 4.97
N ASP A 96 -2.10 -12.59 4.91
CA ASP A 96 -0.75 -12.79 4.41
C ASP A 96 -0.63 -12.41 2.94
N ALA A 97 -1.62 -12.79 2.12
CA ALA A 97 -1.67 -12.35 0.72
C ALA A 97 -1.80 -10.82 0.62
N LEU A 98 -2.70 -10.20 1.39
CA LEU A 98 -2.89 -8.74 1.38
C LEU A 98 -1.64 -7.97 1.80
N ILE A 99 -0.91 -8.45 2.82
CA ILE A 99 0.34 -7.84 3.28
C ILE A 99 1.44 -8.01 2.23
N LYS A 100 1.57 -9.21 1.65
CA LYS A 100 2.60 -9.51 0.65
C LYS A 100 2.43 -8.70 -0.64
N GLU A 101 1.19 -8.46 -1.06
CA GLU A 101 0.88 -7.64 -2.24
C GLU A 101 0.99 -6.13 -1.98
N SER A 102 1.15 -5.70 -0.73
CA SER A 102 1.13 -4.29 -0.38
C SER A 102 2.38 -3.55 -0.86
N SER A 103 2.18 -2.66 -1.83
CA SER A 103 3.25 -1.78 -2.33
C SER A 103 3.84 -0.84 -1.27
N ASN A 104 3.14 -0.63 -0.15
CA ASN A 104 3.62 0.20 0.96
C ASN A 104 4.90 -0.33 1.59
N LEU A 105 5.18 -1.63 1.46
CA LEU A 105 6.35 -2.25 2.05
C LEU A 105 7.60 -2.21 1.15
N TYR A 106 7.47 -1.97 -0.16
CA TYR A 106 8.58 -2.14 -1.11
C TYR A 106 9.81 -1.27 -0.80
N LYS A 107 9.60 -0.01 -0.40
CA LYS A 107 10.71 0.88 -0.01
C LYS A 107 11.38 0.43 1.30
N ASN A 108 10.57 0.02 2.27
CA ASN A 108 11.08 -0.46 3.57
C ASN A 108 11.84 -1.79 3.40
N GLN A 109 11.32 -2.70 2.59
CA GLN A 109 11.97 -3.98 2.26
C GLN A 109 13.33 -3.76 1.60
N LEU A 110 13.44 -2.81 0.67
CA LEU A 110 14.72 -2.45 0.08
C LEU A 110 15.69 -1.88 1.12
N LEU A 111 15.25 -0.97 1.99
CA LEU A 111 16.10 -0.40 3.04
C LEU A 111 16.57 -1.47 4.04
N GLU A 112 15.68 -2.37 4.45
CA GLU A 112 16.00 -3.49 5.35
C GLU A 112 17.02 -4.44 4.71
N TYR A 113 16.83 -4.79 3.44
CA TYR A 113 17.77 -5.61 2.69
C TYR A 113 19.17 -4.97 2.61
N LEU A 114 19.23 -3.68 2.28
CA LEU A 114 20.49 -2.96 2.20
C LEU A 114 21.15 -2.79 3.58
N GLN A 115 20.37 -2.53 4.63
CA GLN A 115 20.88 -2.41 5.99
C GLN A 115 21.46 -3.74 6.50
N ASP A 116 20.85 -4.86 6.13
CA ASP A 116 21.39 -6.17 6.49
C ASP A 116 22.72 -6.46 5.79
N ILE A 117 22.86 -6.09 4.51
CA ILE A 117 24.10 -6.30 3.75
C ILE A 117 25.22 -5.37 4.21
N PHE A 118 24.95 -4.06 4.28
CA PHE A 118 25.99 -3.06 4.51
C PHE A 118 26.18 -2.68 5.98
N LYS A 119 25.31 -3.18 6.88
CA LYS A 119 25.31 -2.87 8.33
C LYS A 119 25.28 -1.37 8.64
N ILE A 120 24.72 -0.57 7.73
CA ILE A 120 24.49 0.87 7.85
C ILE A 120 23.05 1.21 7.48
N THR A 121 22.58 2.41 7.82
CA THR A 121 21.28 2.91 7.35
C THR A 121 21.49 3.73 6.06
N PRO A 122 21.26 3.16 4.88
CA PRO A 122 21.45 3.88 3.62
C PRO A 122 20.29 4.86 3.35
N THR A 123 20.55 5.82 2.48
CA THR A 123 19.52 6.69 1.90
C THR A 123 19.39 6.39 0.41
N ILE A 124 18.17 6.40 -0.12
CA ILE A 124 17.92 6.24 -1.54
C ILE A 124 17.58 7.61 -2.13
N LYS A 125 18.38 8.07 -3.07
CA LYS A 125 18.12 9.27 -3.86
C LYS A 125 17.57 8.86 -5.22
N PHE A 126 16.63 9.66 -5.72
CA PHE A 126 15.98 9.43 -7.00
C PHE A 126 15.95 10.69 -7.85
N GLU A 127 15.87 10.51 -9.16
CA GLU A 127 15.53 11.54 -10.12
C GLU A 127 14.06 11.45 -10.53
N TYR A 128 13.42 12.61 -10.74
CA TYR A 128 11.98 12.69 -11.01
C TYR A 128 11.73 13.30 -12.38
N GLU A 129 10.84 12.67 -13.15
CA GLU A 129 10.32 13.19 -14.41
C GLU A 129 8.81 13.36 -14.30
N LYS A 130 8.33 14.56 -14.61
CA LYS A 130 6.90 14.89 -14.68
C LYS A 130 6.43 14.89 -16.13
N LEU A 131 5.33 14.20 -16.38
CA LEU A 131 4.65 14.12 -17.67
C LEU A 131 3.23 14.68 -17.55
N GLY A 132 2.79 15.44 -18.54
CA GLY A 132 1.44 16.00 -18.61
C GLY A 132 1.26 17.33 -17.85
N SER A 133 0.07 17.91 -17.98
CA SER A 133 -0.33 19.14 -17.27
C SER A 133 -0.59 18.87 -15.79
N ASP A 134 -0.65 19.92 -14.97
CA ASP A 134 -0.82 19.78 -13.50
C ASP A 134 -2.02 18.92 -13.11
N ASN A 135 -3.12 19.01 -13.86
CA ASN A 135 -4.36 18.28 -13.58
C ASN A 135 -4.34 16.81 -14.03
N ASP A 136 -3.35 16.38 -14.81
CA ASP A 136 -3.15 14.97 -15.18
C ASP A 136 -1.69 14.54 -15.04
N ALA A 137 -0.97 15.17 -14.11
CA ALA A 137 0.45 14.92 -13.91
C ALA A 137 0.70 13.43 -13.65
N ARG A 138 1.71 12.89 -14.34
CA ARG A 138 2.24 11.55 -14.15
C ARG A 138 3.72 11.67 -13.82
N TRP A 139 4.17 10.87 -12.88
CA TRP A 139 5.54 10.88 -12.39
C TRP A 139 6.22 9.57 -12.75
N ILE A 140 7.44 9.69 -13.25
CA ILE A 140 8.40 8.60 -13.41
C ILE A 140 9.58 8.91 -12.50
N VAL A 141 10.04 7.91 -11.79
CA VAL A 141 11.23 7.97 -10.94
C VAL A 141 12.34 7.17 -11.62
N LYS A 142 13.55 7.70 -11.66
CA LYS A 142 14.71 7.12 -12.38
C LYS A 142 15.97 7.17 -11.54
N ASN A 143 16.99 6.48 -12.03
CA ASN A 143 18.38 6.58 -11.58
C ASN A 143 18.51 6.49 -10.05
N PRO A 144 18.07 5.37 -9.45
CA PRO A 144 18.18 5.20 -8.02
C PRO A 144 19.66 5.20 -7.60
N GLU A 145 20.01 6.01 -6.61
CA GLU A 145 21.34 6.03 -6.00
C GLU A 145 21.24 5.61 -4.53
N ILE A 146 22.01 4.59 -4.15
CA ILE A 146 22.10 4.13 -2.77
C ILE A 146 23.32 4.78 -2.14
N LEU A 147 23.06 5.63 -1.14
CA LEU A 147 24.05 6.50 -0.51
C LEU A 147 24.26 6.15 0.96
N ASP A 148 25.49 6.29 1.46
CA ASP A 148 25.81 6.18 2.89
C ASP A 148 25.45 7.46 3.66
N LYS A 149 25.74 7.47 4.97
CA LYS A 149 25.54 8.66 5.82
C LYS A 149 26.35 9.88 5.37
N LYS A 150 27.45 9.69 4.64
CA LYS A 150 28.31 10.73 4.09
C LYS A 150 27.95 11.09 2.65
N GLN A 151 26.83 10.60 2.12
CA GLN A 151 26.37 10.78 0.74
C GLN A 151 27.30 10.17 -0.33
N ASN A 152 28.13 9.19 0.05
CA ASN A 152 28.92 8.42 -0.90
C ASN A 152 28.08 7.30 -1.49
N LYS A 153 28.21 7.07 -2.80
CA LYS A 153 27.55 5.96 -3.50
C LYS A 153 28.13 4.63 -3.02
N ILE A 154 27.25 3.77 -2.50
CA ILE A 154 27.62 2.45 -1.97
C ILE A 154 27.55 1.38 -3.04
N LEU A 155 26.64 1.52 -4.01
CA LEU A 155 26.38 0.50 -5.00
C LEU A 155 26.16 1.09 -6.41
N ASN A 156 26.69 0.39 -7.41
CA ASN A 156 26.45 0.68 -8.82
C ASN A 156 25.20 -0.07 -9.30
N LEU A 157 24.13 0.68 -9.50
CA LEU A 157 22.89 0.20 -10.10
C LEU A 157 22.89 0.45 -11.62
N PRO A 158 22.13 -0.33 -12.40
CA PRO A 158 21.99 -0.10 -13.84
C PRO A 158 21.42 1.30 -14.16
N ASP A 159 22.01 1.96 -15.16
CA ASP A 159 21.65 3.34 -15.57
C ASP A 159 20.27 3.46 -16.25
N ASN A 160 19.59 2.33 -16.50
CA ASN A 160 18.28 2.29 -17.18
C ASN A 160 17.12 1.95 -16.23
N LEU A 161 17.35 1.88 -14.92
CA LEU A 161 16.29 1.62 -13.95
C LEU A 161 15.33 2.79 -13.83
N ARG A 162 14.05 2.51 -14.07
CA ARG A 162 12.95 3.47 -13.96
C ARG A 162 11.65 2.84 -13.48
N SER A 163 10.83 3.63 -12.80
CA SER A 163 9.48 3.24 -12.43
C SER A 163 8.55 3.22 -13.64
N GLU A 164 7.37 2.64 -13.47
CA GLU A 164 6.23 2.95 -14.34
C GLU A 164 5.69 4.37 -14.10
N LYS A 165 4.65 4.75 -14.84
CA LYS A 165 4.01 6.07 -14.75
C LYS A 165 2.93 6.06 -13.67
N PHE A 166 3.13 6.81 -12.60
CA PHE A 166 2.15 6.90 -11.51
C PHE A 166 1.59 8.32 -11.36
N ARG A 167 0.40 8.44 -10.76
CA ARG A 167 -0.16 9.76 -10.41
C ARG A 167 0.57 10.44 -9.26
N LYS A 168 1.12 9.66 -8.33
CA LYS A 168 1.82 10.14 -7.14
C LYS A 168 3.28 9.73 -7.20
N ILE A 169 4.18 10.66 -6.84
CA ILE A 169 5.63 10.42 -6.74
C ILE A 169 5.93 9.24 -5.81
N LYS A 170 5.27 9.18 -4.65
CA LYS A 170 5.48 8.10 -3.66
C LYS A 170 5.22 6.71 -4.23
N ASP A 171 4.26 6.55 -5.13
CA ASP A 171 3.94 5.24 -5.73
C ASP A 171 5.01 4.84 -6.77
N ALA A 172 5.52 5.83 -7.51
CA ALA A 172 6.66 5.64 -8.41
C ALA A 172 7.96 5.27 -7.66
N GLU A 173 8.21 5.88 -6.50
CA GLU A 173 9.34 5.50 -5.64
C GLU A 173 9.22 4.05 -5.14
N LYS A 174 8.03 3.63 -4.70
CA LYS A 174 7.78 2.25 -4.24
C LYS A 174 8.03 1.24 -5.37
N ASP A 175 7.50 1.51 -6.57
CA ASP A 175 7.69 0.65 -7.73
C ASP A 175 9.18 0.51 -8.09
N LEU A 176 9.90 1.63 -8.18
CA LEU A 176 11.34 1.59 -8.45
C LEU A 176 12.12 0.87 -7.35
N SER A 177 11.74 1.07 -6.08
CA SER A 177 12.37 0.37 -4.95
C SER A 177 12.20 -1.15 -5.07
N LEU A 178 11.02 -1.63 -5.49
CA LEU A 178 10.79 -3.05 -5.74
C LEU A 178 11.68 -3.57 -6.89
N LYS A 179 11.80 -2.82 -7.99
CA LYS A 179 12.65 -3.21 -9.13
C LYS A 179 14.12 -3.30 -8.74
N VAL A 180 14.60 -2.35 -7.93
CA VAL A 180 15.97 -2.37 -7.37
C VAL A 180 16.15 -3.59 -6.47
N LEU A 181 15.21 -3.86 -5.55
CA LEU A 181 15.29 -5.01 -4.66
C LEU A 181 15.37 -6.33 -5.44
N LYS A 182 14.50 -6.52 -6.43
CA LYS A 182 14.52 -7.72 -7.30
C LYS A 182 15.84 -7.86 -8.06
N TYR A 183 16.37 -6.76 -8.59
CA TYR A 183 17.67 -6.76 -9.25
C TYR A 183 18.79 -7.22 -8.31
N LEU A 184 18.82 -6.69 -7.08
CA LEU A 184 19.84 -7.05 -6.10
C LEU A 184 19.73 -8.49 -5.58
N GLN A 185 18.52 -9.06 -5.56
CA GLN A 185 18.27 -10.45 -5.19
C GLN A 185 18.59 -11.44 -6.31
N SER A 186 18.54 -11.00 -7.57
CA SER A 186 18.84 -11.83 -8.75
C SER A 186 20.34 -11.96 -9.07
N LYS A 187 21.21 -11.41 -8.24
CA LYS A 187 22.65 -11.27 -8.46
C LYS A 187 23.43 -12.08 -7.44
#